data_AF-A0A7G8BHE4-F1
#
_entry.id   AF-A0A7G8BHE4-F1
#
_cell.length_a   1.000
_cell.length_b   1.000
_cell.length_c   1.000
_cell.angle_alpha   90.00
_cell.angle_beta   90.00
_cell.angle_gamma   90.00
#
_symmetry.space_group_name_H-M   'P 1'
#
loop_
_entity.id
_entity.type
_entity.pdbx_description
1 polymer ?
#
loop_
_entity_poly.entity_id
_entity_poly.type
_entity_poly.pdbx_seq_one_letter_code
_entity_poly.pdbx_strand_id
1 'polypeptide(L)'
;MATLSLLSTTISWTQVSPSGLTSTGSALNAPSWPKTFDRNGTHVIVYQPQLKAWQRYRMLVADTAISISQPGQKPVLGVISWRADTITDVSARTVYVKNIQVLNSRFPSLSPPQEAGMQERVSQIYPTMTFTIGLPRMIASLEKANTPVRSIDSGTQVPTILVSMVPAIVLFVDGKSVLAPIQGTTLQYVVNTNWDLFYDHSDYYLLAGKTWLTSKELPGPWSATLKLPADISKLPPHQNWDDVLKAVPAVPGNAPKVLFTQTPAELLVFKGKPIYERIPGTSLSYAANTESSVFLHQPDNTLYVLISGRWFKAASPRWPMDQCQ
;
A
#
# COMPACT_ATOMS: atom_id res chain seq x y z
N MET A 1 -7.91 -31.15 28.54
CA MET A 1 -7.58 -29.73 28.24
C MET A 1 -6.24 -29.74 27.52
N ALA A 2 -6.23 -29.49 26.21
CA ALA A 2 -5.00 -29.40 25.43
C ALA A 2 -4.93 -27.99 24.83
N THR A 3 -3.99 -27.20 25.34
CA THR A 3 -3.66 -25.85 24.88
C THR A 3 -3.04 -25.94 23.48
N LEU A 4 -3.74 -25.46 22.45
CA LEU A 4 -3.20 -25.27 21.11
C LEU A 4 -2.32 -24.00 21.12
N SER A 5 -1.00 -24.18 21.12
CA SER A 5 -0.05 -23.08 20.96
C SER A 5 0.11 -22.76 19.47
N LEU A 6 -0.30 -21.56 19.05
CA LEU A 6 -0.08 -21.05 17.68
C LEU A 6 1.40 -20.68 17.53
N LEU A 7 2.20 -21.60 16.98
CA LEU A 7 3.56 -21.32 16.55
C LEU A 7 3.54 -20.66 15.17
N SER A 8 3.87 -19.37 15.12
CA SER A 8 4.19 -18.67 13.88
C SER A 8 5.61 -19.07 13.45
N THR A 9 5.75 -19.89 12.41
CA THR A 9 7.08 -20.26 11.88
C THR A 9 7.52 -19.27 10.81
N THR A 10 8.67 -18.64 11.02
CA THR A 10 9.30 -17.72 10.07
C THR A 10 10.23 -18.51 9.14
N ILE A 11 9.98 -18.48 7.83
CA ILE A 11 10.96 -18.93 6.83
C ILE A 11 11.98 -17.80 6.63
N SER A 12 13.27 -18.12 6.73
CA SER A 12 14.37 -17.17 6.50
C SER A 12 14.62 -17.01 5.01
N TRP A 13 14.38 -15.81 4.49
CA TRP A 13 14.60 -15.45 3.09
C TRP A 13 15.92 -14.68 2.94
N THR A 14 16.61 -14.83 1.81
CA THR A 14 17.78 -14.00 1.46
C THR A 14 17.53 -13.31 0.12
N GLN A 15 17.82 -12.01 0.04
CA GLN A 15 17.72 -11.24 -1.20
C GLN A 15 18.91 -11.55 -2.12
N VAL A 16 18.68 -11.65 -3.44
CA VAL A 16 19.74 -11.83 -4.44
C VAL A 16 20.05 -10.47 -5.08
N SER A 17 21.31 -10.03 -5.06
CA SER A 17 21.76 -8.81 -5.74
C SER A 17 22.48 -9.13 -7.05
N PRO A 18 22.20 -8.44 -8.16
CA PRO A 18 23.03 -8.50 -9.36
C PRO A 18 24.29 -7.64 -9.20
N SER A 19 25.45 -8.20 -9.56
CA SER A 19 26.73 -7.49 -9.52
C SER A 19 26.83 -6.40 -10.58
N GLY A 20 27.08 -5.17 -10.12
CA GLY A 20 28.01 -4.21 -10.70
C GLY A 20 27.72 -3.61 -12.09
N LEU A 21 27.09 -2.44 -12.10
CA LEU A 21 27.45 -1.34 -13.02
C LEU A 21 27.40 -0.03 -12.21
N THR A 22 28.57 0.48 -11.86
CA THR A 22 28.73 1.82 -11.29
C THR A 22 28.52 2.87 -12.38
N SER A 23 27.53 3.74 -12.23
CA SER A 23 27.47 5.02 -12.95
C SER A 23 27.63 6.15 -11.96
N THR A 24 28.76 6.84 -12.03
CA THR A 24 29.03 8.11 -11.35
C THR A 24 28.03 9.17 -11.79
N GLY A 25 27.45 9.87 -10.82
CA GLY A 25 26.43 10.89 -11.04
C GLY A 25 27.00 12.24 -11.49
N SER A 26 26.16 12.99 -12.18
CA SER A 26 26.19 14.45 -12.23
C SER A 26 24.76 14.96 -12.05
N ALA A 27 24.48 15.53 -10.88
CA ALA A 27 23.25 16.25 -10.58
C ALA A 27 23.32 17.63 -11.25
N LEU A 28 22.51 17.85 -12.30
CA LEU A 28 22.36 19.15 -12.96
C LEU A 28 20.91 19.63 -12.79
N ASN A 29 20.77 20.73 -12.03
CA ASN A 29 19.73 21.78 -12.10
C ASN A 29 18.29 21.34 -12.47
N ALA A 30 17.65 20.53 -11.61
CA ALA A 30 16.19 20.46 -11.58
C ALA A 30 15.67 21.35 -10.42
N PRO A 31 14.61 22.16 -10.62
CA PRO A 31 14.06 22.99 -9.55
C PRO A 31 13.73 22.13 -8.32
N SER A 32 14.19 22.58 -7.15
CA SER A 32 13.99 21.89 -5.88
C SER A 32 12.52 21.88 -5.50
N TRP A 33 12.11 20.80 -4.84
CA TRP A 33 10.86 20.74 -4.11
C TRP A 33 11.06 21.35 -2.71
N PRO A 34 10.01 21.89 -2.07
CA PRO A 34 8.63 22.01 -2.57
C PRO A 34 8.49 23.09 -3.65
N LYS A 35 7.36 23.05 -4.38
CA LYS A 35 7.00 24.06 -5.38
C LYS A 35 5.87 24.93 -4.86
N THR A 36 5.93 26.21 -5.20
CA THR A 36 4.97 27.20 -4.72
C THR A 36 4.19 27.80 -5.88
N PHE A 37 2.89 27.98 -5.69
CA PHE A 37 1.98 28.53 -6.67
C PHE A 37 1.01 29.50 -6.02
N ASP A 38 0.78 30.63 -6.68
CA ASP A 38 -0.29 31.55 -6.31
C ASP A 38 -1.38 31.48 -7.38
N ARG A 39 -2.60 31.10 -6.98
CA ARG A 39 -3.76 30.98 -7.86
C ARG A 39 -4.99 31.56 -7.17
N ASN A 40 -5.63 32.55 -7.80
CA ASN A 40 -6.84 33.19 -7.28
C ASN A 40 -6.71 33.65 -5.81
N GLY A 41 -5.57 34.28 -5.47
CA GLY A 41 -5.28 34.73 -4.10
C GLY A 41 -5.03 33.61 -3.08
N THR A 42 -4.96 32.35 -3.53
CA THR A 42 -4.62 31.20 -2.69
C THR A 42 -3.17 30.80 -2.92
N HIS A 43 -2.41 30.68 -1.83
CA HIS A 43 -1.02 30.24 -1.85
C HIS A 43 -0.99 28.72 -1.64
N VAL A 44 -0.38 28.00 -2.59
CA VAL A 44 -0.29 26.55 -2.58
C VAL A 44 1.16 26.12 -2.60
N ILE A 45 1.57 25.35 -1.60
CA ILE A 45 2.86 24.68 -1.56
C ILE A 45 2.61 23.20 -1.86
N VAL A 46 3.23 22.71 -2.91
CA VAL A 46 3.18 21.33 -3.37
C VAL A 46 4.49 20.66 -2.99
N TYR A 47 4.44 19.65 -2.13
CA TYR A 47 5.63 18.87 -1.77
C TYR A 47 5.93 17.83 -2.85
N GLN A 48 7.09 17.15 -2.74
CA GLN A 48 7.51 16.19 -3.75
C GLN A 48 6.47 15.06 -3.91
N PRO A 49 5.90 14.86 -5.12
CA PRO A 49 4.98 13.77 -5.37
C PRO A 49 5.63 12.40 -5.18
N GLN A 50 4.89 11.48 -4.56
CA GLN A 50 5.22 10.06 -4.53
C GLN A 50 4.51 9.38 -5.70
N LEU A 51 5.28 8.98 -6.72
CA LEU A 51 4.76 8.32 -7.91
C LEU A 51 4.19 6.94 -7.54
N LYS A 52 3.01 6.63 -8.06
CA LYS A 52 2.38 5.31 -7.98
C LYS A 52 2.49 4.56 -9.30
N ALA A 53 2.35 5.27 -10.42
CA ALA A 53 2.48 4.71 -11.75
C ALA A 53 2.85 5.80 -12.77
N TRP A 54 3.57 5.42 -13.82
CA TRP A 54 3.78 6.28 -14.99
C TRP A 54 3.57 5.46 -16.27
N GLN A 55 2.30 5.31 -16.65
CA GLN A 55 1.89 4.41 -17.72
C GLN A 55 2.29 4.97 -19.08
N ARG A 56 3.02 4.16 -19.86
CA ARG A 56 3.49 4.48 -21.22
C ARG A 56 4.21 5.84 -21.31
N TYR A 57 4.78 6.31 -20.21
CA TYR A 57 5.40 7.63 -20.05
C TYR A 57 4.49 8.82 -20.42
N ARG A 58 3.17 8.64 -20.35
CA ARG A 58 2.17 9.64 -20.74
C ARG A 58 1.14 9.95 -19.66
N MET A 59 0.83 8.98 -18.79
CA MET A 59 -0.13 9.15 -17.71
C MET A 59 0.56 8.91 -16.37
N LEU A 60 0.66 9.95 -15.56
CA LEU A 60 1.24 9.91 -14.22
C LEU A 60 0.14 9.74 -13.18
N VAL A 61 0.36 8.89 -12.19
CA VAL A 61 -0.48 8.75 -10.99
C VAL A 61 0.41 8.92 -9.78
N ALA A 62 0.01 9.77 -8.83
CA ALA A 62 0.81 10.07 -7.64
C ALA A 62 -0.04 10.54 -6.45
N ASP A 63 0.56 10.43 -5.26
CA ASP A 63 0.09 11.11 -4.06
C ASP A 63 1.03 12.27 -3.71
N THR A 64 0.48 13.39 -3.25
CA THR A 64 1.27 14.56 -2.88
C THR A 64 0.72 15.21 -1.61
N ALA A 65 1.59 15.47 -0.63
CA ALA A 65 1.28 16.36 0.47
C ALA A 65 1.27 17.81 -0.01
N ILE A 66 0.36 18.62 0.53
CA ILE A 66 0.12 20.00 0.11
C ILE A 66 -0.11 20.89 1.33
N SER A 67 0.23 22.17 1.20
CA SER A 67 -0.15 23.22 2.14
C SER A 67 -0.90 24.30 1.38
N ILE A 68 -2.05 24.72 1.89
CA ILE A 68 -2.88 25.78 1.31
C ILE A 68 -3.06 26.88 2.34
N SER A 69 -2.78 28.13 1.96
CA SER A 69 -3.07 29.30 2.79
C SER A 69 -3.76 30.40 2.00
N GLN A 70 -4.58 31.17 2.70
CA GLN A 70 -5.15 32.43 2.21
C GLN A 70 -4.47 33.60 2.95
N PRO A 71 -4.50 34.82 2.38
CA PRO A 71 -3.97 36.01 3.05
C PRO A 71 -4.55 36.17 4.45
N GLY A 72 -3.68 36.26 5.45
CA GLY A 72 -4.07 36.41 6.86
C GLY A 72 -4.58 35.13 7.55
N GLN A 73 -4.63 33.99 6.87
CA GLN A 73 -5.04 32.70 7.46
C GLN A 73 -3.85 31.77 7.70
N LYS A 74 -3.98 30.89 8.70
CA LYS A 74 -3.00 29.84 8.96
C LYS A 74 -3.01 28.81 7.83
N PRO A 75 -1.85 28.26 7.44
CA PRO A 75 -1.78 27.20 6.43
C PRO A 75 -2.52 25.93 6.87
N VAL A 76 -3.23 25.32 5.94
CA VAL A 76 -3.93 24.04 6.10
C VAL A 76 -3.16 22.98 5.32
N LEU A 77 -2.78 21.90 6.02
CA LEU A 77 -2.09 20.77 5.42
C LEU A 77 -3.09 19.73 4.91
N GLY A 78 -2.78 19.12 3.77
CA GLY A 78 -3.57 18.04 3.20
C GLY A 78 -2.75 17.10 2.34
N VAL A 79 -3.39 16.03 1.88
CA VAL A 79 -2.83 15.08 0.92
C VAL A 79 -3.80 14.93 -0.23
N ILE A 80 -3.28 14.92 -1.45
CA ILE A 80 -4.06 14.68 -2.67
C ILE A 80 -3.56 13.46 -3.42
N SER A 81 -4.48 12.66 -3.95
CA SER A 81 -4.21 11.64 -4.97
C SER A 81 -4.66 12.20 -6.30
N TRP A 82 -3.83 12.10 -7.34
CA TRP A 82 -4.12 12.72 -8.64
C TRP A 82 -3.54 11.93 -9.80
N ARG A 83 -4.08 12.18 -10.98
CA ARG A 83 -3.51 11.74 -12.26
C ARG A 83 -3.30 12.93 -13.20
N ALA A 84 -2.34 12.84 -14.10
CA ALA A 84 -2.04 13.92 -15.03
C ALA A 84 -1.41 13.41 -16.33
N ASP A 85 -1.50 14.24 -17.38
CA ASP A 85 -0.81 14.02 -18.63
C ASP A 85 0.65 14.49 -18.53
N THR A 86 1.55 13.74 -19.15
CA THR A 86 2.98 14.08 -19.21
C THR A 86 3.49 14.26 -20.63
N ILE A 87 4.37 15.25 -20.81
CA ILE A 87 5.19 15.43 -22.01
C ILE A 87 6.66 15.38 -21.57
N THR A 88 7.45 14.49 -22.17
CA THR A 88 8.88 14.35 -21.85
C THR A 88 9.73 15.06 -22.88
N ASP A 89 10.57 15.98 -22.41
CA ASP A 89 11.65 16.59 -23.17
C ASP A 89 12.97 15.91 -22.77
N VAL A 90 13.49 15.09 -23.67
CA VAL A 90 14.70 14.28 -23.43
C VAL A 90 15.96 15.14 -23.51
N SER A 91 16.01 16.13 -24.41
CA SER A 91 17.18 17.01 -24.54
C SER A 91 17.30 17.95 -23.34
N ALA A 92 16.17 18.47 -22.84
CA ALA A 92 16.12 19.26 -21.61
C ALA A 92 16.03 18.43 -20.32
N ARG A 93 16.04 17.09 -20.43
CA ARG A 93 15.93 16.14 -19.30
C ARG A 93 14.80 16.49 -18.32
N THR A 94 13.63 16.87 -18.84
CA THR A 94 12.51 17.39 -18.06
C THR A 94 11.20 16.75 -18.49
N VAL A 95 10.29 16.54 -17.53
CA VAL A 95 8.92 16.08 -17.78
C VAL A 95 7.95 17.17 -17.37
N TYR A 96 7.13 17.62 -18.31
CA TYR A 96 6.06 18.58 -18.10
C TYR A 96 4.79 17.83 -17.69
N VAL A 97 4.22 18.21 -16.55
CA VAL A 97 2.96 17.69 -16.01
C VAL A 97 1.87 18.73 -16.26
N LYS A 98 0.76 18.30 -16.87
CA LYS A 98 -0.40 19.15 -17.20
C LYS A 98 -1.71 18.37 -17.08
N ASN A 99 -2.84 19.06 -17.20
CA ASN A 99 -4.18 18.46 -17.15
C ASN A 99 -4.38 17.62 -15.88
N ILE A 100 -4.00 18.19 -14.73
CA ILE A 100 -4.04 17.48 -13.45
C ILE A 100 -5.49 17.26 -13.04
N GLN A 101 -5.84 16.01 -12.78
CA GLN A 101 -7.13 15.61 -12.26
C GLN A 101 -6.93 15.09 -10.84
N VAL A 102 -7.50 15.81 -9.88
CA VAL A 102 -7.53 15.38 -8.48
C VAL A 102 -8.53 14.24 -8.38
N LEU A 103 -8.06 13.08 -7.93
CA LEU A 103 -8.86 11.87 -7.73
C LEU A 103 -9.43 11.84 -6.31
N ASN A 104 -8.64 12.30 -5.33
CA ASN A 104 -9.03 12.40 -3.93
C ASN A 104 -8.23 13.52 -3.24
N SER A 105 -8.78 14.12 -2.20
CA SER A 105 -8.09 15.09 -1.34
C SER A 105 -8.57 15.01 0.11
N ARG A 106 -7.66 15.12 1.08
CA ARG A 106 -7.96 15.04 2.52
C ARG A 106 -7.26 16.15 3.30
N PHE A 107 -7.97 16.73 4.27
CA PHE A 107 -7.51 17.83 5.12
C PHE A 107 -7.85 17.55 6.60
N PRO A 108 -7.05 16.70 7.28
CA PRO A 108 -7.40 16.15 8.59
C PRO A 108 -7.62 17.18 9.71
N SER A 109 -7.16 18.41 9.54
CA SER A 109 -7.29 19.49 10.52
C SER A 109 -8.58 20.31 10.37
N LEU A 110 -9.45 20.00 9.40
CA LEU A 110 -10.68 20.74 9.11
C LEU A 110 -11.93 20.00 9.58
N SER A 111 -12.98 20.73 9.93
CA SER A 111 -14.32 20.15 10.13
C SER A 111 -14.94 19.75 8.78
N PRO A 112 -15.95 18.85 8.73
CA PRO A 112 -16.48 18.34 7.46
C PRO A 112 -16.98 19.41 6.47
N PRO A 113 -17.72 20.47 6.89
CA PRO A 113 -18.10 21.54 5.98
C PRO A 113 -16.90 22.34 5.44
N GLN A 114 -15.86 22.51 6.27
CA GLN A 114 -14.64 23.20 5.88
C GLN A 114 -13.77 22.35 4.96
N GLU A 115 -13.70 21.04 5.21
CA GLU A 115 -13.00 20.07 4.36
C GLU A 115 -13.66 20.00 2.97
N ALA A 116 -14.98 19.88 2.89
CA ALA A 116 -15.70 19.89 1.61
C ALA A 116 -15.41 21.16 0.78
N GLY A 117 -15.43 22.33 1.44
CA GLY A 117 -15.05 23.60 0.79
C GLY A 117 -13.58 23.64 0.34
N MET A 118 -12.69 22.97 1.06
CA MET A 118 -11.27 22.87 0.68
C MET A 118 -11.05 21.87 -0.46
N GLN A 119 -11.74 20.73 -0.47
CA GLN A 119 -11.71 19.74 -1.54
C GLN A 119 -12.20 20.35 -2.85
N GLU A 120 -13.31 21.09 -2.82
CA GLU A 120 -13.83 21.83 -3.98
C GLU A 120 -12.84 22.89 -4.47
N ARG A 121 -12.19 23.61 -3.56
CA ARG A 121 -11.15 24.57 -3.94
C ARG A 121 -9.98 23.88 -4.64
N VAL A 122 -9.53 22.74 -4.14
CA VAL A 122 -8.43 21.95 -4.72
C VAL A 122 -8.81 21.40 -6.09
N SER A 123 -10.05 20.91 -6.26
CA SER A 123 -10.55 20.42 -7.54
C SER A 123 -10.58 21.51 -8.61
N GLN A 124 -10.81 22.78 -8.23
CA GLN A 124 -10.79 23.93 -9.12
C GLN A 124 -9.37 24.45 -9.42
N ILE A 125 -8.47 24.47 -8.44
CA ILE A 125 -7.13 25.05 -8.59
C ILE A 125 -6.21 24.13 -9.40
N TYR A 126 -6.14 22.85 -9.07
CA TYR A 126 -5.12 21.93 -9.61
C TYR A 126 -5.19 21.74 -11.14
N PRO A 127 -6.35 21.69 -11.80
CA PRO A 127 -6.42 21.61 -13.26
C PRO A 127 -5.75 22.80 -13.98
N THR A 128 -5.65 23.96 -13.32
CA THR A 128 -4.99 25.17 -13.86
C THR A 128 -3.47 25.17 -13.64
N MET A 129 -2.95 24.22 -12.90
CA MET A 129 -1.53 24.14 -12.54
C MET A 129 -0.77 23.29 -13.57
N THR A 130 0.44 23.75 -13.88
CA THR A 130 1.42 23.00 -14.65
C THR A 130 2.75 23.07 -13.92
N PHE A 131 3.51 21.98 -13.96
CA PHE A 131 4.83 21.97 -13.35
C PHE A 131 5.76 20.96 -14.01
N THR A 132 7.06 21.20 -13.85
CA THR A 132 8.12 20.35 -14.38
C THR A 132 8.69 19.42 -13.32
N ILE A 133 9.04 18.18 -13.69
CA ILE A 133 9.83 17.29 -12.86
C ILE A 133 11.06 16.89 -13.68
N GLY A 134 12.26 16.93 -13.09
CA GLY A 134 13.45 16.44 -13.79
C GLY A 134 13.28 14.98 -14.19
N LEU A 135 13.55 14.65 -15.45
CA LEU A 135 13.45 13.29 -15.99
C LEU A 135 14.29 12.28 -15.18
N PRO A 136 15.52 12.58 -14.72
CA PRO A 136 16.26 11.66 -13.84
C PRO A 136 15.54 11.40 -12.51
N ARG A 137 14.81 12.39 -11.98
CA ARG A 137 14.02 12.22 -10.75
C ARG A 137 12.73 11.45 -11.01
N MET A 138 12.09 11.65 -12.16
CA MET A 138 10.95 10.84 -12.60
C MET A 138 11.37 9.38 -12.75
N ILE A 139 12.49 9.12 -13.41
CA ILE A 139 13.07 7.78 -13.54
C ILE A 139 13.44 7.25 -12.16
N ALA A 140 14.12 8.00 -11.30
CA ALA A 140 14.47 7.55 -9.95
C ALA A 140 13.25 7.33 -9.02
N SER A 141 12.15 8.05 -9.22
CA SER A 141 10.92 7.91 -8.43
C SER A 141 10.01 6.83 -9.00
N LEU A 142 9.99 6.65 -10.32
CA LEU A 142 9.34 5.53 -11.00
C LEU A 142 10.11 4.25 -10.72
N GLU A 143 11.44 4.29 -10.73
CA GLU A 143 12.29 3.33 -10.06
C GLU A 143 11.77 3.25 -8.63
N LYS A 144 11.90 4.15 -7.68
CA LYS A 144 11.40 3.91 -6.29
C LYS A 144 9.97 3.30 -6.18
N ALA A 145 9.05 3.62 -7.09
CA ALA A 145 7.71 3.03 -7.22
C ALA A 145 7.63 1.64 -7.92
N ASN A 146 8.54 1.34 -8.87
CA ASN A 146 8.63 0.12 -9.70
C ASN A 146 9.96 -0.64 -9.52
N THR A 147 10.92 -0.15 -8.74
CA THR A 147 12.20 -0.79 -8.47
C THR A 147 11.84 -1.85 -7.47
N PRO A 148 12.18 -3.11 -7.77
CA PRO A 148 12.65 -4.00 -6.73
C PRO A 148 13.61 -3.21 -5.84
N VAL A 149 13.46 -3.19 -4.51
CA VAL A 149 14.46 -2.56 -3.61
C VAL A 149 15.87 -2.96 -4.07
N ARG A 150 16.56 -2.03 -4.74
CA ARG A 150 17.99 -2.13 -5.03
C ARG A 150 18.63 -2.26 -3.66
N SER A 151 19.46 -3.27 -3.47
CA SER A 151 20.17 -3.53 -2.22
C SER A 151 20.96 -2.29 -1.83
N ILE A 152 20.35 -1.47 -0.98
CA ILE A 152 21.06 -0.49 -0.17
C ILE A 152 21.38 -1.27 1.10
N ASP A 153 22.67 -1.41 1.38
CA ASP A 153 23.14 -1.62 2.74
C ASP A 153 22.60 -0.47 3.60
N SER A 154 21.43 -0.70 4.18
CA SER A 154 20.77 0.15 5.16
C SER A 154 19.93 -0.78 6.00
N GLY A 155 20.57 -1.41 7.00
CA GLY A 155 19.88 -2.19 8.03
C GLY A 155 19.10 -3.38 7.49
N THR A 156 19.78 -4.51 7.42
CA THR A 156 19.33 -5.87 7.09
C THR A 156 17.99 -6.27 7.74
N GLN A 157 16.86 -5.89 7.15
CA GLN A 157 15.62 -6.60 7.43
C GLN A 157 14.97 -7.02 6.12
N VAL A 158 15.25 -8.27 5.75
CA VAL A 158 14.49 -8.96 4.72
C VAL A 158 13.02 -8.90 5.17
N PRO A 159 12.09 -8.39 4.33
CA PRO A 159 10.69 -8.34 4.70
C PRO A 159 10.21 -9.76 5.00
N THR A 160 9.38 -9.88 6.02
CA THR A 160 8.77 -11.18 6.32
C THR A 160 7.85 -11.53 5.16
N ILE A 161 8.04 -12.69 4.52
CA ILE A 161 7.12 -13.21 3.52
C ILE A 161 6.20 -14.20 4.23
N LEU A 162 4.94 -13.82 4.37
CA LEU A 162 3.89 -14.66 4.90
C LEU A 162 3.36 -15.55 3.77
N VAL A 163 3.23 -16.84 4.05
CA VAL A 163 2.79 -17.82 3.06
C VAL A 163 1.45 -18.41 3.47
N SER A 164 0.52 -18.49 2.53
CA SER A 164 -0.77 -19.15 2.72
C SER A 164 -1.08 -20.13 1.58
N MET A 165 -1.73 -21.24 1.92
CA MET A 165 -2.21 -22.26 0.97
C MET A 165 -3.70 -22.14 0.70
N VAL A 166 -4.34 -21.14 1.30
CA VAL A 166 -5.74 -20.77 1.13
C VAL A 166 -5.82 -19.27 0.88
N PRO A 167 -6.89 -18.75 0.26
CA PRO A 167 -7.07 -17.31 0.08
C PRO A 167 -6.85 -16.56 1.42
N ALA A 168 -5.95 -15.59 1.40
CA ALA A 168 -5.52 -14.87 2.58
C ALA A 168 -5.29 -13.39 2.29
N ILE A 169 -5.33 -12.59 3.35
CA ILE A 169 -4.95 -11.19 3.35
C ILE A 169 -3.96 -10.92 4.48
N VAL A 170 -3.15 -9.86 4.33
CA VAL A 170 -2.26 -9.38 5.40
C VAL A 170 -2.90 -8.19 6.08
N LEU A 171 -3.24 -8.35 7.36
CA LEU A 171 -3.62 -7.25 8.24
C LEU A 171 -2.34 -6.68 8.86
N PHE A 172 -1.85 -5.58 8.30
CA PHE A 172 -0.68 -4.87 8.79
C PHE A 172 -1.13 -3.73 9.70
N VAL A 173 -0.61 -3.68 10.91
CA VAL A 173 -0.74 -2.54 11.83
C VAL A 173 0.67 -2.05 12.15
N ASP A 174 1.01 -0.82 11.82
CA ASP A 174 2.37 -0.30 11.99
C ASP A 174 2.71 -0.11 13.48
N GLY A 175 3.36 -1.12 14.08
CA GLY A 175 3.64 -1.17 15.50
C GLY A 175 2.39 -1.41 16.38
N LYS A 176 2.29 -0.69 17.49
CA LYS A 176 1.13 -0.78 18.40
C LYS A 176 -0.07 -0.11 17.75
N SER A 177 -1.26 -0.69 17.91
CA SER A 177 -2.49 -0.10 17.36
C SER A 177 -2.75 1.29 17.92
N VAL A 178 -3.00 2.25 17.02
CA VAL A 178 -3.42 3.60 17.36
C VAL A 178 -4.92 3.71 17.09
N LEU A 179 -5.69 3.86 18.16
CA LEU A 179 -7.15 3.93 18.12
C LEU A 179 -7.60 5.40 18.11
N ALA A 180 -8.42 5.78 17.13
CA ALA A 180 -9.04 7.10 17.05
C ALA A 180 -10.57 6.97 17.20
N PRO A 181 -11.22 7.74 18.09
CA PRO A 181 -12.66 7.71 18.22
C PRO A 181 -13.34 8.25 16.96
N ILE A 182 -14.48 7.66 16.59
CA ILE A 182 -15.29 8.12 15.46
C ILE A 182 -16.45 8.96 16.00
N GLN A 183 -16.48 10.24 15.62
CA GLN A 183 -17.48 11.19 16.10
C GLN A 183 -18.91 10.71 15.81
N GLY A 184 -19.78 10.81 16.82
CA GLY A 184 -21.19 10.37 16.70
C GLY A 184 -21.42 8.88 16.93
N THR A 185 -20.37 8.14 17.32
CA THR A 185 -20.44 6.70 17.61
C THR A 185 -19.64 6.34 18.87
N THR A 186 -19.83 5.12 19.37
CA THR A 186 -18.96 4.49 20.36
C THR A 186 -17.84 3.67 19.72
N LEU A 187 -17.60 3.81 18.41
CA LEU A 187 -16.57 3.06 17.70
C LEU A 187 -15.23 3.80 17.69
N GLN A 188 -14.17 3.03 17.62
CA GLN A 188 -12.81 3.50 17.34
C GLN A 188 -12.31 2.91 16.03
N TYR A 189 -11.53 3.67 15.29
CA TYR A 189 -10.83 3.23 14.08
C TYR A 189 -9.35 3.03 14.38
N VAL A 190 -8.76 1.96 13.85
CA VAL A 190 -7.30 1.77 13.90
C VAL A 190 -6.68 2.58 12.78
N VAL A 191 -5.94 3.66 13.08
CA VAL A 191 -5.48 4.59 12.03
C VAL A 191 -4.19 4.17 11.33
N ASN A 192 -3.39 3.30 11.96
CA ASN A 192 -2.09 2.84 11.46
C ASN A 192 -2.17 1.46 10.81
N THR A 193 -3.23 1.20 10.04
CA THR A 193 -3.40 -0.08 9.33
C THR A 193 -3.67 0.12 7.84
N ASN A 194 -3.50 -0.94 7.06
CA ASN A 194 -3.80 -1.00 5.63
C ASN A 194 -5.27 -1.38 5.30
N TRP A 195 -6.13 -1.57 6.30
CA TRP A 195 -7.52 -2.00 6.11
C TRP A 195 -8.53 -1.15 6.90
N ASP A 196 -9.80 -1.22 6.51
CA ASP A 196 -10.93 -0.71 7.30
C ASP A 196 -11.11 -1.58 8.56
N LEU A 197 -10.56 -1.09 9.68
CA LEU A 197 -10.49 -1.81 10.95
C LEU A 197 -11.08 -0.98 12.09
N PHE A 198 -12.15 -1.49 12.67
CA PHE A 198 -12.91 -0.86 13.74
C PHE A 198 -12.76 -1.65 15.04
N TYR A 199 -12.95 -0.96 16.16
CA TYR A 199 -12.98 -1.55 17.50
C TYR A 199 -14.17 -0.99 18.27
N ASP A 200 -15.01 -1.85 18.85
CA ASP A 200 -16.22 -1.46 19.59
C ASP A 200 -16.03 -1.41 21.12
N HIS A 201 -14.79 -1.49 21.58
CA HIS A 201 -14.38 -1.68 22.99
C HIS A 201 -14.46 -3.13 23.51
N SER A 202 -14.92 -4.08 22.70
CA SER A 202 -14.80 -5.51 22.99
C SER A 202 -14.20 -6.33 21.86
N ASP A 203 -14.55 -6.05 20.62
CA ASP A 203 -14.20 -6.82 19.42
C ASP A 203 -13.68 -5.89 18.33
N TYR A 204 -12.75 -6.41 17.54
CA TYR A 204 -12.32 -5.81 16.29
C TYR A 204 -13.22 -6.27 15.14
N TYR A 205 -13.45 -5.38 14.19
CA TYR A 205 -14.22 -5.64 12.97
C TYR A 205 -13.43 -5.17 11.76
N LEU A 206 -13.20 -6.08 10.83
CA LEU A 206 -12.40 -5.88 9.62
C LEU A 206 -13.30 -6.05 8.39
N LEU A 207 -13.30 -5.08 7.49
CA LEU A 207 -13.92 -5.23 6.18
C LEU A 207 -12.87 -5.68 5.16
N ALA A 208 -13.00 -6.92 4.68
CA ALA A 208 -12.17 -7.47 3.62
C ALA A 208 -12.97 -7.58 2.32
N GLY A 209 -12.85 -6.57 1.46
CA GLY A 209 -13.67 -6.44 0.25
C GLY A 209 -15.13 -6.18 0.61
N LYS A 210 -15.96 -7.22 0.61
CA LYS A 210 -17.39 -7.15 1.01
C LYS A 210 -17.72 -8.02 2.23
N THR A 211 -16.75 -8.79 2.72
CA THR A 211 -16.96 -9.72 3.83
C THR A 211 -16.48 -9.08 5.13
N TRP A 212 -17.33 -9.10 6.14
CA TRP A 212 -16.97 -8.68 7.49
C TRP A 212 -16.36 -9.82 8.29
N LEU A 213 -15.24 -9.53 8.95
CA LEU A 213 -14.61 -10.42 9.90
C LEU A 213 -14.57 -9.78 11.29
N THR A 214 -14.56 -10.62 12.33
CA THR A 214 -14.40 -10.19 13.71
C THR A 214 -13.39 -11.03 14.47
N SER A 215 -12.75 -10.42 15.47
CA SER A 215 -11.82 -11.04 16.39
C SER A 215 -11.77 -10.27 17.70
N LYS A 216 -11.52 -10.95 18.82
CA LYS A 216 -11.24 -10.30 20.13
C LYS A 216 -9.89 -9.59 20.15
N GLU A 217 -8.92 -10.07 19.36
CA GLU A 217 -7.55 -9.57 19.34
C GLU A 217 -7.04 -9.40 17.89
N LEU A 218 -6.15 -8.44 17.66
CA LEU A 218 -5.57 -8.18 16.33
C LEU A 218 -4.88 -9.41 15.70
N PRO A 219 -4.12 -10.24 16.46
CA PRO A 219 -3.54 -11.47 15.91
C PRO A 219 -4.56 -12.53 15.48
N GLY A 220 -5.83 -12.37 15.83
CA GLY A 220 -6.88 -13.35 15.60
C GLY A 220 -7.16 -14.23 16.82
N PRO A 221 -7.95 -15.31 16.66
CA PRO A 221 -8.48 -15.80 15.38
C PRO A 221 -9.55 -14.88 14.78
N TRP A 222 -9.49 -14.68 13.46
CA TRP A 222 -10.50 -13.94 12.70
C TRP A 222 -11.56 -14.88 12.14
N SER A 223 -12.83 -14.48 12.25
CA SER A 223 -13.96 -15.26 11.73
C SER A 223 -14.97 -14.36 11.02
N ALA A 224 -15.67 -14.89 10.01
CA ALA A 224 -16.74 -14.15 9.34
C ALA A 224 -17.84 -13.79 10.34
N THR A 225 -18.36 -12.56 10.26
CA THR A 225 -19.51 -12.15 11.09
C THR A 225 -20.61 -11.52 10.25
N LEU A 226 -21.84 -11.80 10.65
CA LEU A 226 -23.04 -11.09 10.17
C LEU A 226 -23.56 -10.09 11.22
N LYS A 227 -23.00 -10.14 12.44
CA LYS A 227 -23.36 -9.26 13.55
C LYS A 227 -22.34 -8.12 13.60
N LEU A 228 -22.81 -6.93 13.25
CA LEU A 228 -22.04 -5.69 13.32
C LEU A 228 -22.50 -4.84 14.50
N PRO A 229 -21.63 -4.01 15.10
CA PRO A 229 -22.05 -2.96 16.01
C PRO A 229 -23.05 -2.05 15.30
N ALA A 230 -24.16 -1.73 15.97
CA ALA A 230 -25.21 -0.87 15.42
C ALA A 230 -24.67 0.52 14.99
N ASP A 231 -23.56 0.94 15.59
CA ASP A 231 -22.92 2.21 15.31
C ASP A 231 -22.18 2.25 13.96
N ILE A 232 -21.90 1.10 13.31
CA ILE A 232 -21.30 1.11 11.96
C ILE A 232 -22.25 1.78 10.96
N SER A 233 -23.58 1.63 11.10
CA SER A 233 -24.54 2.32 10.23
C SER A 233 -24.67 3.81 10.53
N LYS A 234 -24.05 4.30 11.61
CA LYS A 234 -24.04 5.72 12.00
C LYS A 234 -22.76 6.43 11.55
N LEU A 235 -21.84 5.73 10.89
CA LEU A 235 -20.62 6.34 10.35
C LEU A 235 -21.00 7.51 9.41
N PRO A 236 -20.32 8.66 9.51
CA PRO A 236 -20.68 9.83 8.73
C PRO A 236 -20.47 9.56 7.23
N PRO A 237 -21.50 9.72 6.38
CA PRO A 237 -21.34 9.56 4.94
C PRO A 237 -20.32 10.57 4.39
N HIS A 238 -19.62 10.22 3.31
CA HIS A 238 -18.65 11.07 2.61
C HIS A 238 -17.34 11.37 3.35
N GLN A 239 -16.99 10.60 4.39
CA GLN A 239 -15.67 10.63 5.05
C GLN A 239 -14.81 9.38 4.74
N ASN A 240 -14.93 8.83 3.53
CA ASN A 240 -14.38 7.51 3.11
C ASN A 240 -15.04 6.30 3.80
N TRP A 241 -16.16 6.49 4.49
CA TRP A 241 -16.97 5.37 5.00
C TRP A 241 -17.97 4.85 3.96
N ASP A 242 -18.03 5.42 2.76
CA ASP A 242 -19.06 5.07 1.78
C ASP A 242 -19.01 3.59 1.37
N ASP A 243 -17.81 3.02 1.20
CA ASP A 243 -17.66 1.60 0.88
C ASP A 243 -17.96 0.71 2.09
N VAL A 244 -17.66 1.19 3.30
CA VAL A 244 -18.03 0.54 4.57
C VAL A 244 -19.55 0.51 4.73
N LEU A 245 -20.22 1.63 4.50
CA LEU A 245 -21.68 1.77 4.59
C LEU A 245 -22.38 0.94 3.51
N LYS A 246 -21.83 0.83 2.30
CA LYS A 246 -22.34 -0.09 1.25
C LYS A 246 -22.20 -1.56 1.64
N ALA A 247 -21.29 -1.90 2.56
CA ALA A 247 -21.11 -3.24 3.10
C ALA A 247 -22.00 -3.50 4.33
N VAL A 248 -22.95 -2.61 4.66
CA VAL A 248 -23.95 -2.79 5.73
C VAL A 248 -25.35 -2.95 5.10
N PRO A 249 -26.14 -3.96 5.48
CA PRO A 249 -25.83 -5.00 6.46
C PRO A 249 -24.77 -5.99 5.96
N ALA A 250 -24.10 -6.65 6.90
CA ALA A 250 -23.15 -7.71 6.57
C ALA A 250 -23.87 -8.84 5.79
N VAL A 251 -23.25 -9.27 4.70
CA VAL A 251 -23.75 -10.36 3.86
C VAL A 251 -22.85 -11.60 3.98
N PRO A 252 -23.40 -12.82 3.83
CA PRO A 252 -22.59 -14.03 3.76
C PRO A 252 -21.57 -13.94 2.62
N GLY A 253 -20.33 -14.31 2.90
CA GLY A 253 -19.25 -14.31 1.92
C GLY A 253 -18.11 -15.22 2.36
N ASN A 254 -17.25 -15.58 1.42
CA ASN A 254 -16.03 -16.32 1.73
C ASN A 254 -15.08 -15.38 2.49
N ALA A 255 -14.75 -15.75 3.73
CA ALA A 255 -13.78 -15.02 4.52
C ALA A 255 -12.36 -15.50 4.18
N PRO A 256 -11.45 -14.59 3.76
CA PRO A 256 -10.05 -14.96 3.61
C PRO A 256 -9.44 -15.25 4.99
N LYS A 257 -8.39 -16.07 5.02
CA LYS A 257 -7.53 -16.18 6.21
C LYS A 257 -6.86 -14.83 6.45
N VAL A 258 -6.95 -14.32 7.67
CA VAL A 258 -6.25 -13.08 8.06
C VAL A 258 -4.90 -13.44 8.66
N LEU A 259 -3.83 -12.89 8.10
CA LEU A 259 -2.48 -12.99 8.65
C LEU A 259 -2.08 -11.63 9.21
N PHE A 260 -1.92 -11.55 10.53
CA PHE A 260 -1.58 -10.30 11.21
C PHE A 260 -0.06 -10.08 11.25
N THR A 261 0.36 -8.82 11.12
CA THR A 261 1.75 -8.42 11.30
C THR A 261 1.84 -6.99 11.85
N GLN A 262 2.88 -6.75 12.65
CA GLN A 262 3.23 -5.41 13.16
C GLN A 262 4.38 -4.74 12.41
N THR A 263 4.99 -5.47 11.48
CA THR A 263 6.07 -5.00 10.62
C THR A 263 5.69 -5.21 9.16
N PRO A 264 6.27 -4.44 8.22
CA PRO A 264 6.02 -4.65 6.80
C PRO A 264 6.27 -6.09 6.39
N ALA A 265 5.25 -6.72 5.83
CA ALA A 265 5.30 -8.10 5.35
C ALA A 265 4.70 -8.20 3.94
N GLU A 266 5.20 -9.17 3.19
CA GLU A 266 4.71 -9.54 1.87
C GLU A 266 3.86 -10.81 1.97
N LEU A 267 2.94 -11.01 1.04
CA LEU A 267 2.07 -12.18 1.02
C LEU A 267 2.33 -13.04 -0.23
N LEU A 268 2.55 -14.34 -0.01
CA LEU A 268 2.55 -15.36 -1.04
C LEU A 268 1.36 -16.30 -0.83
N VAL A 269 0.47 -16.38 -1.82
CA VAL A 269 -0.73 -17.23 -1.74
C VAL A 269 -0.72 -18.31 -2.81
N PHE A 270 -0.81 -19.57 -2.38
CA PHE A 270 -1.08 -20.71 -3.23
C PHE A 270 -2.55 -21.14 -3.11
N LYS A 271 -3.08 -21.70 -4.19
CA LYS A 271 -4.37 -22.41 -4.23
C LYS A 271 -4.12 -23.88 -3.86
N GLY A 272 -4.03 -24.17 -2.57
CA GLY A 272 -3.66 -25.49 -2.04
C GLY A 272 -2.15 -25.71 -1.98
N LYS A 273 -1.71 -26.98 -1.88
CA LYS A 273 -0.27 -27.35 -1.88
C LYS A 273 0.39 -26.85 -3.18
N PRO A 274 1.65 -26.38 -3.19
CA PRO A 274 2.30 -25.92 -4.42
C PRO A 274 2.33 -26.99 -5.51
N ILE A 275 1.95 -26.61 -6.72
CA ILE A 275 1.98 -27.46 -7.92
C ILE A 275 3.05 -26.89 -8.85
N TYR A 276 4.13 -27.65 -9.06
CA TYR A 276 5.25 -27.22 -9.89
C TYR A 276 5.20 -27.85 -11.28
N GLU A 277 5.36 -27.02 -12.30
CA GLU A 277 5.47 -27.44 -13.70
C GLU A 277 6.86 -27.12 -14.24
N ARG A 278 7.46 -28.08 -14.95
CA ARG A 278 8.83 -27.95 -15.45
C ARG A 278 8.91 -26.95 -16.60
N ILE A 279 9.97 -26.15 -16.62
CA ILE A 279 10.31 -25.28 -17.75
C ILE A 279 11.30 -26.04 -18.67
N PRO A 280 10.91 -26.42 -19.90
CA PRO A 280 11.77 -27.16 -20.81
C PRO A 280 13.10 -26.46 -21.08
N GLY A 281 14.18 -27.24 -21.18
CA GLY A 281 15.53 -26.71 -21.44
C GLY A 281 16.20 -26.01 -20.25
N THR A 282 15.59 -26.05 -19.05
CA THR A 282 16.16 -25.46 -17.83
C THR A 282 16.11 -26.43 -16.63
N SER A 283 16.78 -26.05 -15.55
CA SER A 283 16.70 -26.71 -14.23
C SER A 283 15.60 -26.13 -13.33
N LEU A 284 14.70 -25.32 -13.88
CA LEU A 284 13.64 -24.61 -13.15
C LEU A 284 12.28 -25.25 -13.38
N SER A 285 11.43 -25.21 -12.35
CA SER A 285 9.99 -25.39 -12.45
C SER A 285 9.30 -24.12 -11.96
N TYR A 286 8.14 -23.76 -12.50
CA TYR A 286 7.32 -22.66 -11.98
C TYR A 286 6.13 -23.20 -11.20
N ALA A 287 5.65 -22.48 -10.19
CA ALA A 287 4.44 -22.87 -9.48
C ALA A 287 3.19 -22.40 -10.23
N ALA A 288 2.34 -23.34 -10.66
CA ALA A 288 1.19 -23.08 -11.50
C ALA A 288 -0.06 -22.60 -10.74
N ASN A 289 -0.08 -22.76 -9.41
CA ASN A 289 -1.24 -22.49 -8.56
C ASN A 289 -1.06 -21.28 -7.63
N THR A 290 -0.27 -20.29 -8.05
CA THR A 290 -0.08 -18.99 -7.38
C THR A 290 -0.10 -17.88 -8.42
N GLU A 291 -0.52 -16.68 -8.02
CA GLU A 291 -0.47 -15.50 -8.89
C GLU A 291 0.90 -14.81 -8.86
N SER A 292 1.73 -15.11 -7.86
CA SER A 292 3.10 -14.63 -7.77
C SER A 292 4.04 -15.50 -8.62
N SER A 293 5.07 -14.90 -9.21
CA SER A 293 6.08 -15.67 -9.95
C SER A 293 6.97 -16.43 -8.97
N VAL A 294 6.73 -17.74 -8.84
CA VAL A 294 7.51 -18.65 -7.99
C VAL A 294 8.18 -19.70 -8.85
N PHE A 295 9.47 -19.89 -8.66
CA PHE A 295 10.27 -20.89 -9.35
C PHE A 295 11.00 -21.79 -8.36
N LEU A 296 11.09 -23.07 -8.65
CA LEU A 296 11.87 -24.05 -7.92
C LEU A 296 13.06 -24.47 -8.79
N HIS A 297 14.27 -24.24 -8.29
CA HIS A 297 15.48 -24.81 -8.87
C HIS A 297 15.65 -26.23 -8.35
N GLN A 298 15.50 -27.21 -9.24
CA GLN A 298 15.44 -28.63 -8.89
C GLN A 298 16.75 -29.19 -8.31
N PRO A 299 17.95 -28.81 -8.80
CA PRO A 299 19.20 -29.39 -8.32
C PRO A 299 19.47 -29.18 -6.83
N ASP A 300 19.10 -28.02 -6.28
CA ASP A 300 19.36 -27.64 -4.88
C ASP A 300 18.08 -27.35 -4.07
N ASN A 301 16.91 -27.58 -4.67
CA ASN A 301 15.60 -27.26 -4.10
C ASN A 301 15.49 -25.80 -3.62
N THR A 302 16.09 -24.83 -4.32
CA THR A 302 15.94 -23.41 -3.99
C THR A 302 14.66 -22.84 -4.59
N LEU A 303 13.81 -22.22 -3.77
CA LEU A 303 12.70 -21.40 -4.24
C LEU A 303 13.18 -19.99 -4.55
N TYR A 304 12.74 -19.48 -5.69
CA TYR A 304 12.88 -18.10 -6.12
C TYR A 304 11.49 -17.50 -6.23
N VAL A 305 11.27 -16.36 -5.58
CA VAL A 305 9.96 -15.72 -5.53
C VAL A 305 10.12 -14.26 -5.92
N LEU A 306 9.30 -13.81 -6.87
CA LEU A 306 9.17 -12.41 -7.22
C LEU A 306 7.92 -11.83 -6.54
N ILE A 307 8.11 -10.96 -5.55
CA ILE A 307 7.02 -10.22 -4.90
C ILE A 307 7.35 -8.73 -4.87
N SER A 308 6.40 -7.89 -5.30
CA SER A 308 6.55 -6.43 -5.31
C SER A 308 7.84 -6.01 -6.06
N GLY A 309 8.13 -6.69 -7.17
CA GLY A 309 9.35 -6.51 -7.98
C GLY A 309 10.61 -7.17 -7.43
N ARG A 310 10.66 -7.58 -6.16
CA ARG A 310 11.88 -8.12 -5.53
C ARG A 310 12.01 -9.62 -5.66
N TRP A 311 13.20 -10.08 -6.04
CA TRP A 311 13.56 -11.49 -6.02
C TRP A 311 14.09 -11.91 -4.65
N PHE A 312 13.42 -12.88 -4.06
CA PHE A 312 13.82 -13.55 -2.84
C PHE A 312 14.17 -14.99 -3.15
N LYS A 313 15.13 -15.55 -2.40
CA LYS A 313 15.36 -16.98 -2.40
C LYS A 313 15.31 -17.57 -1.00
N ALA A 314 14.85 -18.80 -0.91
CA ALA A 314 14.92 -19.62 0.30
C ALA A 314 15.11 -21.08 -0.09
N ALA A 315 15.63 -21.90 0.82
CA ALA A 315 15.52 -23.34 0.67
C ALA A 315 14.04 -23.71 0.63
N SER A 316 13.63 -24.53 -0.33
CA SER A 316 12.25 -25.01 -0.43
C SER A 316 11.92 -25.78 0.85
N PRO A 317 10.88 -25.39 1.59
CA PRO A 317 10.43 -26.19 2.73
C PRO A 317 9.97 -27.56 2.21
N ARG A 318 10.27 -28.62 2.95
CA ARG A 318 9.62 -29.92 2.72
C ARG A 318 8.15 -29.76 3.07
N TRP A 319 7.30 -29.64 2.05
CA TRP A 319 5.86 -29.52 2.24
C TRP A 319 5.22 -30.90 2.39
N PRO A 320 4.31 -31.15 3.36
CA PRO A 320 3.74 -30.21 4.32
C PRO A 320 4.66 -29.92 5.51
N MET A 321 4.61 -28.69 6.03
CA MET A 321 5.36 -28.20 7.21
C MET A 321 4.87 -28.80 8.54
N ASP A 322 4.57 -30.10 8.56
CA ASP A 322 4.23 -30.82 9.80
C ASP A 322 5.43 -31.48 10.48
N GLN A 323 6.62 -31.47 9.87
CA GLN A 323 7.85 -31.95 10.53
C GLN A 323 9.10 -31.23 10.05
N CYS A 324 9.65 -30.38 10.91
CA CYS A 324 11.05 -30.42 11.35
C CYS A 324 11.26 -29.35 12.44
N GLN A 325 11.81 -29.82 13.56
CA GLN A 325 12.23 -29.04 14.74
C GLN A 325 13.36 -28.04 14.41
#